data_AF-A0AA46H041-F1
#
_entry.id   AF-A0AA46H041-F1
#
_cell.length_a   1.000
_cell.length_b   1.000
_cell.length_c   1.000
_cell.angle_alpha   90.00
_cell.angle_beta   90.00
_cell.angle_gamma   90.00
#
_symmetry.space_group_name_H-M   'P 1'
#
loop_
_entity.id
_entity.type
_entity.pdbx_description
1 polymer ?
#
loop_
_entity_poly.entity_id
_entity_poly.type
_entity_poly.pdbx_seq_one_letter_code
_entity_poly.pdbx_strand_id
1 'polypeptide(L)'
;MISFDLVLAALIPCVLISVRFGNKGCAALVHSVAGRFRWRWALRCVVTLLPVWVVYIGVEQFLTAPEGSHPEPNLLGIIFIAIFITPLQAAGEEYFFRGWMMQNVGSWFKDPRVALFIAGAVSTVTFAVAHGATDFWILVDLGGTAIACVYLTWRTGGLEAAVALHTVNNMIVGIGSGLAGTASASVVTESTTGSFVGTLVSVAMNVLAVVILLRLTRSTDVANRAHEPYATPAIP
;
A
#
# COMPACT_ATOMS: atom_id res chain seq x y z
N MET A 1 -0.75 5.12 -18.79
CA MET A 1 -1.18 5.06 -17.38
C MET A 1 -2.23 3.97 -17.19
N ILE A 2 -3.46 4.12 -17.68
CA ILE A 2 -4.55 3.15 -17.43
C ILE A 2 -4.22 1.67 -17.76
N SER A 3 -3.52 1.39 -18.87
CA SER A 3 -3.18 0.01 -19.23
C SER A 3 -2.25 -0.66 -18.23
N PHE A 4 -1.30 0.09 -17.65
CA PHE A 4 -0.38 -0.42 -16.65
C PHE A 4 -1.09 -0.66 -15.32
N ASP A 5 -1.95 0.28 -14.90
CA ASP A 5 -2.76 0.15 -13.68
C ASP A 5 -3.67 -1.08 -13.73
N LEU A 6 -4.25 -1.38 -14.90
CA LEU A 6 -5.07 -2.57 -15.12
C LEU A 6 -4.25 -3.87 -15.07
N VAL A 7 -3.01 -3.86 -15.56
CA VAL A 7 -2.10 -5.01 -15.44
C VAL A 7 -1.77 -5.27 -13.98
N LEU A 8 -1.50 -4.22 -13.19
CA LEU A 8 -1.27 -4.35 -11.76
C LEU A 8 -2.54 -4.82 -11.04
N ALA A 9 -3.71 -4.29 -11.37
CA ALA A 9 -4.98 -4.77 -10.83
C ALA A 9 -5.23 -6.26 -11.13
N ALA A 10 -4.79 -6.76 -12.29
CA ALA A 10 -4.87 -8.17 -12.65
C ALA A 10 -3.99 -9.09 -11.76
N LEU A 11 -3.05 -8.55 -10.99
CA LEU A 11 -2.32 -9.33 -9.98
C LEU A 11 -3.25 -9.90 -8.90
N ILE A 12 -4.39 -9.26 -8.61
CA ILE A 12 -5.37 -9.78 -7.64
C ILE A 12 -5.84 -11.20 -8.02
N PRO A 13 -6.50 -11.43 -9.19
CA PRO A 13 -6.90 -12.77 -9.58
C PRO A 13 -5.70 -13.70 -9.82
N CYS A 14 -4.59 -13.22 -10.36
CA CYS A 14 -3.38 -14.04 -10.57
C CYS A 14 -2.85 -14.62 -9.26
N VAL A 15 -2.75 -13.80 -8.21
CA VAL A 15 -2.32 -14.22 -6.88
C VAL A 15 -3.30 -15.23 -6.29
N LEU A 16 -4.61 -14.96 -6.34
CA LEU A 16 -5.63 -15.85 -5.78
C LEU A 16 -5.62 -17.22 -6.47
N ILE A 17 -5.49 -17.25 -7.80
CA ILE A 17 -5.35 -18.48 -8.59
C ILE A 17 -4.06 -19.20 -8.21
N SER A 18 -2.93 -18.49 -8.18
CA SER A 18 -1.63 -19.08 -7.81
C SER A 18 -1.68 -19.77 -6.46
N VAL A 19 -2.20 -19.10 -5.42
CA VAL A 19 -2.30 -19.68 -4.06
C VAL A 19 -3.30 -20.83 -4.00
N ARG A 20 -4.42 -20.74 -4.75
CA ARG A 20 -5.44 -21.78 -4.79
C ARG A 20 -4.90 -23.13 -5.27
N PHE A 21 -3.96 -23.11 -6.23
CA PHE A 21 -3.38 -24.30 -6.84
C PHE A 21 -2.01 -24.68 -6.26
N GLY A 22 -1.19 -23.71 -5.84
CA GLY A 22 0.17 -23.95 -5.36
C GLY A 22 0.26 -24.40 -3.89
N ASN A 23 -0.54 -23.82 -2.99
CA ASN A 23 -0.33 -23.95 -1.54
C ASN A 23 -1.37 -24.83 -0.81
N LYS A 24 -1.90 -25.87 -1.47
CA LYS A 24 -2.91 -26.82 -0.92
C LYS A 24 -4.14 -26.19 -0.25
N GLY A 25 -4.47 -24.94 -0.59
CA GLY A 25 -5.76 -24.33 -0.30
C GLY A 25 -5.80 -23.52 1.00
N CYS A 26 -5.85 -22.20 0.82
CA CYS A 26 -6.89 -21.30 1.33
C CYS A 26 -6.60 -19.91 0.74
N ALA A 27 -6.87 -19.71 -0.56
CA ALA A 27 -6.67 -18.39 -1.21
C ALA A 27 -7.39 -17.25 -0.46
N ALA A 28 -8.47 -17.60 0.23
CA ALA A 28 -9.16 -16.79 1.23
C ALA A 28 -8.24 -16.12 2.27
N LEU A 29 -7.19 -16.82 2.74
CA LEU A 29 -6.24 -16.32 3.74
C LEU A 29 -5.23 -15.31 3.17
N VAL A 30 -5.15 -15.15 1.84
CA VAL A 30 -4.39 -14.06 1.23
C VAL A 30 -5.01 -12.71 1.60
N HIS A 31 -6.34 -12.64 1.69
CA HIS A 31 -7.03 -11.41 2.06
C HIS A 31 -6.71 -11.00 3.49
N SER A 32 -6.96 -11.92 4.43
CA SER A 32 -6.78 -11.72 5.86
C SER A 32 -6.91 -13.05 6.61
N VAL A 33 -6.54 -13.05 7.88
CA VAL A 33 -6.77 -14.16 8.83
C VAL A 33 -8.24 -14.54 8.96
N ALA A 34 -9.18 -13.65 8.59
CA ALA A 34 -10.61 -13.94 8.58
C ALA A 34 -11.09 -14.68 7.33
N GLY A 35 -10.19 -15.00 6.38
CA GLY A 35 -10.51 -15.70 5.14
C GLY A 35 -11.29 -14.86 4.12
N ARG A 36 -11.36 -13.54 4.31
CA ARG A 36 -12.10 -12.63 3.42
C ARG A 36 -11.56 -11.21 3.52
N PHE A 37 -11.82 -10.41 2.50
CA PHE A 37 -11.53 -8.98 2.54
C PHE A 37 -12.55 -8.26 3.44
N ARG A 38 -12.07 -7.57 4.47
CA ARG A 38 -12.89 -6.88 5.47
C ARG A 38 -13.25 -5.48 4.97
N TRP A 39 -14.18 -5.38 4.01
CA TRP A 39 -14.59 -4.11 3.38
C TRP A 39 -14.91 -2.97 4.36
N ARG A 40 -15.65 -3.25 5.43
CA ARG A 40 -15.96 -2.24 6.47
C ARG A 40 -14.71 -1.69 7.15
N TRP A 41 -13.68 -2.53 7.34
CA TRP A 41 -12.40 -2.13 7.91
C TRP A 41 -11.57 -1.34 6.91
N ALA A 42 -11.46 -1.81 5.66
CA ALA A 42 -10.78 -1.09 4.58
C ALA A 42 -11.35 0.32 4.40
N LEU A 43 -12.68 0.45 4.32
CA LEU A 43 -13.34 1.75 4.16
C LEU A 43 -13.08 2.67 5.35
N ARG A 44 -13.09 2.16 6.59
CA ARG A 44 -12.73 2.95 7.77
C ARG A 44 -11.29 3.44 7.70
N CYS A 45 -10.34 2.62 7.24
CA CYS A 45 -8.96 3.04 7.05
C CYS A 45 -8.87 4.16 6.01
N VAL A 46 -9.50 3.99 4.84
CA VAL A 46 -9.53 5.00 3.78
C VAL A 46 -10.10 6.31 4.29
N VAL A 47 -11.32 6.30 4.87
CA VAL A 47 -11.99 7.52 5.36
C VAL A 47 -11.19 8.21 6.47
N THR A 48 -10.47 7.45 7.30
CA THR A 48 -9.64 8.03 8.36
C THR A 48 -8.37 8.68 7.81
N LEU A 49 -7.71 8.07 6.82
CA LEU A 49 -6.47 8.58 6.24
C LEU A 49 -6.71 9.70 5.23
N LEU A 50 -7.82 9.68 4.49
CA LEU A 50 -8.14 10.62 3.42
C LEU A 50 -7.95 12.10 3.84
N PRO A 51 -8.57 12.62 4.93
CA PRO A 51 -8.41 14.03 5.28
C PRO A 51 -6.95 14.39 5.64
N VAL A 52 -6.22 13.45 6.25
CA VAL A 52 -4.79 13.65 6.60
C VAL A 52 -3.95 13.80 5.33
N TRP A 53 -4.20 12.97 4.31
CA TRP A 53 -3.50 13.05 3.03
C TRP A 53 -3.89 14.27 2.21
N VAL A 54 -5.17 14.66 2.22
CA VAL A 54 -5.63 15.88 1.55
C VAL A 54 -4.92 17.11 2.13
N VAL A 55 -4.81 17.19 3.46
CA VAL A 55 -4.06 18.30 4.10
C VAL A 55 -2.58 18.22 3.77
N TYR A 56 -1.97 17.03 3.86
CA TYR A 56 -0.55 16.85 3.55
C TYR A 56 -0.19 17.31 2.13
N ILE A 57 -0.86 16.75 1.12
CA ILE A 57 -0.61 17.10 -0.28
C ILE A 57 -1.06 18.53 -0.57
N GLY A 58 -2.16 19.00 0.01
CA GLY A 58 -2.62 20.38 -0.15
C GLY A 58 -1.61 21.40 0.36
N VAL A 59 -0.98 21.14 1.51
CA VAL A 59 0.08 21.99 2.08
C VAL A 59 1.34 21.93 1.22
N GLU A 60 1.76 20.74 0.78
CA GLU A 60 2.88 20.58 -0.13
C GLU A 60 2.68 21.42 -1.40
N GLN A 61 1.55 21.24 -2.09
CA GLN A 61 1.23 21.98 -3.31
C GLN A 61 1.16 23.50 -3.05
N PHE A 62 0.59 23.93 -1.92
CA PHE A 62 0.56 25.35 -1.58
C PHE A 62 1.97 25.95 -1.42
N LEU A 63 2.93 25.17 -0.93
CA LEU A 63 4.30 25.63 -0.68
C LEU A 63 5.21 25.52 -1.90
N THR A 64 4.96 24.56 -2.80
CA THR A 64 5.90 24.19 -3.87
C THR A 64 5.34 24.30 -5.27
N ALA A 65 4.06 24.62 -5.46
CA ALA A 65 3.48 24.77 -6.79
C ALA A 65 4.19 25.90 -7.58
N PRO A 66 4.61 25.64 -8.84
CA PRO A 66 5.21 26.67 -9.69
C PRO A 66 4.25 27.83 -9.96
N GLU A 67 4.79 29.05 -10.08
CA GLU A 67 3.99 30.18 -10.55
C GLU A 67 3.39 29.87 -11.94
N GLY A 68 2.08 30.11 -12.09
CA GLY A 68 1.35 29.78 -13.32
C GLY A 68 0.86 28.33 -13.42
N SER A 69 0.96 27.54 -12.33
CA SER A 69 0.34 26.22 -12.24
C SER A 69 -1.14 26.28 -12.58
N HIS A 70 -1.57 25.42 -13.49
CA HIS A 70 -2.97 25.28 -13.88
C HIS A 70 -3.31 23.79 -13.99
N PRO A 71 -4.57 23.40 -13.76
CA PRO A 71 -4.94 22.00 -13.84
C PRO A 71 -4.68 21.39 -15.22
N GLU A 72 -4.33 20.11 -15.22
CA GLU A 72 -4.17 19.31 -16.43
C GLU A 72 -5.41 19.39 -17.33
N PRO A 73 -5.26 19.50 -18.67
CA PRO A 73 -6.39 19.54 -19.59
C PRO A 73 -7.34 18.33 -19.45
N ASN A 74 -6.80 17.18 -19.03
CA ASN A 74 -7.56 15.95 -18.80
C ASN A 74 -7.81 15.65 -17.30
N LEU A 75 -7.95 16.68 -16.47
CA LEU A 75 -8.16 16.53 -15.01
C LEU A 75 -9.28 15.54 -14.66
N LEU A 76 -10.41 15.59 -15.37
CA LEU A 76 -11.53 14.68 -15.11
C LEU A 76 -11.15 13.20 -15.35
N GLY A 77 -10.34 12.93 -16.37
CA GLY A 77 -9.81 11.59 -16.62
C GLY A 77 -8.84 11.13 -15.54
N ILE A 78 -8.00 12.04 -15.03
CA ILE A 78 -7.08 11.75 -13.91
C ILE A 78 -7.87 11.43 -12.64
N ILE A 79 -8.87 12.24 -12.30
CA ILE A 79 -9.75 12.00 -11.14
C ILE A 79 -10.47 10.66 -11.27
N PHE A 80 -10.97 10.33 -12.47
CA PHE A 80 -11.62 9.05 -12.72
C PHE A 80 -10.67 7.87 -12.47
N ILE A 81 -9.45 7.92 -13.01
CA ILE A 81 -8.43 6.89 -12.79
C ILE A 81 -8.10 6.79 -11.31
N ALA A 82 -7.86 7.92 -10.64
CA ALA A 82 -7.50 7.98 -9.23
C ALA A 82 -8.57 7.38 -8.31
N ILE A 83 -9.85 7.59 -8.61
CA ILE A 83 -10.97 7.12 -7.77
C ILE A 83 -11.33 5.65 -8.06
N PHE A 84 -11.28 5.21 -9.31
CA PHE A 84 -11.83 3.90 -9.70
C PHE A 84 -10.77 2.86 -10.04
N ILE A 85 -9.64 3.27 -10.58
CA ILE A 85 -8.60 2.36 -11.10
C ILE A 85 -7.45 2.23 -10.10
N THR A 86 -6.97 3.34 -9.55
CA THR A 86 -5.87 3.34 -8.56
C THR A 86 -6.13 2.47 -7.33
N PRO A 87 -7.35 2.39 -6.76
CA PRO A 87 -7.59 1.46 -5.64
C PRO A 87 -7.40 -0.01 -6.03
N LEU A 88 -7.75 -0.38 -7.27
CA LEU A 88 -7.55 -1.74 -7.78
C LEU A 88 -6.08 -2.02 -8.09
N GLN A 89 -5.37 -1.03 -8.62
CA GLN A 89 -3.93 -1.06 -8.86
C GLN A 89 -3.15 -1.25 -7.55
N ALA A 90 -3.40 -0.39 -6.56
CA ALA A 90 -2.79 -0.50 -5.23
C ALA A 90 -3.12 -1.84 -4.57
N ALA A 91 -4.37 -2.31 -4.68
CA ALA A 91 -4.74 -3.64 -4.20
C ALA A 91 -3.95 -4.75 -4.91
N GLY A 92 -3.80 -4.70 -6.23
CA GLY A 92 -2.99 -5.68 -6.97
C GLY A 92 -1.55 -5.77 -6.49
N GLU A 93 -0.91 -4.62 -6.27
CA GLU A 93 0.45 -4.57 -5.72
C GLU A 93 0.49 -5.15 -4.31
N GLU A 94 -0.41 -4.76 -3.41
CA GLU A 94 -0.41 -5.31 -2.04
C GLU A 94 -0.68 -6.83 -2.03
N TYR A 95 -1.55 -7.34 -2.90
CA TYR A 95 -1.77 -8.79 -3.02
C TYR A 95 -0.51 -9.50 -3.50
N PHE A 96 0.24 -8.92 -4.43
CA PHE A 96 1.48 -9.51 -4.91
C PHE A 96 2.59 -9.43 -3.86
N PHE A 97 2.90 -8.22 -3.36
CA PHE A 97 4.04 -7.98 -2.49
C PHE A 97 3.80 -8.42 -1.04
N ARG A 98 2.62 -8.16 -0.46
CA ARG A 98 2.34 -8.42 0.97
C ARG A 98 1.55 -9.70 1.17
N GLY A 99 0.75 -10.09 0.19
CA GLY A 99 0.06 -11.38 0.17
C GLY A 99 0.97 -12.50 -0.30
N TRP A 100 1.16 -12.60 -1.62
CA TRP A 100 1.80 -13.72 -2.28
C TRP A 100 3.30 -13.84 -1.94
N MET A 101 4.09 -12.79 -2.18
CA MET A 101 5.54 -12.83 -2.02
C MET A 101 5.92 -13.14 -0.57
N MET A 102 5.31 -12.42 0.39
CA MET A 102 5.62 -12.62 1.80
C MET A 102 5.25 -14.02 2.30
N GLN A 103 4.11 -14.57 1.87
CA GLN A 103 3.72 -15.93 2.25
C GLN A 103 4.65 -16.99 1.65
N ASN A 104 5.02 -16.85 0.37
CA ASN A 104 5.92 -17.80 -0.29
C ASN A 104 7.33 -17.77 0.32
N VAL A 105 7.93 -16.60 0.47
CA VAL A 105 9.27 -16.45 1.08
C VAL A 105 9.25 -16.84 2.55
N GLY A 106 8.24 -16.40 3.30
CA GLY A 106 8.10 -16.68 4.73
C GLY A 106 7.95 -18.18 5.03
N SER A 107 7.35 -18.96 4.12
CA SER A 107 7.15 -20.40 4.28
C SER A 107 8.45 -21.21 4.37
N TRP A 108 9.59 -20.65 3.97
CA TRP A 108 10.89 -21.32 4.02
C TRP A 108 11.54 -21.29 5.41
N PHE A 109 10.97 -20.52 6.34
CA PHE A 109 11.55 -20.30 7.67
C PHE A 109 10.62 -20.83 8.76
N LYS A 110 11.17 -21.61 9.69
CA LYS A 110 10.43 -22.16 10.82
C LYS A 110 10.16 -21.12 11.92
N ASP A 111 11.10 -20.19 12.14
CA ASP A 111 10.95 -19.12 13.11
C ASP A 111 10.08 -18.00 12.51
N PRO A 112 8.91 -17.68 13.09
CA PRO A 112 8.01 -16.65 12.58
C PRO A 112 8.62 -15.25 12.53
N ARG A 113 9.58 -14.93 13.42
CA ARG A 113 10.26 -13.62 13.44
C ARG A 113 11.23 -13.51 12.27
N VAL A 114 11.98 -14.58 12.02
CA VAL A 114 12.89 -14.67 10.87
C VAL A 114 12.09 -14.64 9.57
N ALA A 115 10.98 -15.38 9.50
CA ALA A 115 10.07 -15.38 8.37
C ALA A 115 9.57 -13.96 8.06
N LEU A 116 9.04 -13.25 9.06
CA LEU A 116 8.55 -11.88 8.91
C LEU A 116 9.65 -10.92 8.46
N PHE A 117 10.83 -10.98 9.07
CA PHE A 117 11.93 -10.09 8.76
C PHE A 117 12.41 -10.29 7.31
N ILE A 118 12.72 -11.52 6.91
CA ILE A 118 13.25 -11.82 5.59
C ILE A 118 12.19 -11.58 4.51
N ALA A 119 10.97 -12.08 4.70
CA ALA A 119 9.89 -11.90 3.74
C ALA A 119 9.50 -10.43 3.58
N GLY A 120 9.47 -9.68 4.68
CA GLY A 120 9.23 -8.23 4.68
C GLY A 120 10.34 -7.45 3.97
N ALA A 121 11.60 -7.81 4.21
CA ALA A 121 12.75 -7.20 3.53
C ALA A 121 12.73 -7.47 2.02
N VAL A 122 12.50 -8.72 1.60
CA VAL A 122 12.37 -9.08 0.18
C VAL A 122 11.22 -8.32 -0.46
N SER A 123 10.03 -8.33 0.16
CA SER A 123 8.86 -7.59 -0.31
C SER A 123 9.17 -6.10 -0.50
N THR A 124 9.82 -5.47 0.48
CA THR A 124 10.17 -4.05 0.46
C THR A 124 11.17 -3.71 -0.65
N VAL A 125 12.26 -4.46 -0.73
CA VAL A 125 13.33 -4.22 -1.71
C VAL A 125 12.81 -4.46 -3.13
N THR A 126 12.10 -5.56 -3.36
CA THR A 126 11.54 -5.85 -4.69
C THR A 126 10.49 -4.81 -5.07
N PHE A 127 9.64 -4.36 -4.15
CA PHE A 127 8.69 -3.27 -4.40
C PHE A 127 9.40 -1.99 -4.84
N ALA A 128 10.36 -1.52 -4.05
CA ALA A 128 11.07 -0.26 -4.35
C ALA A 128 11.82 -0.32 -5.69
N VAL A 129 12.52 -1.43 -5.96
CA VAL A 129 13.27 -1.60 -7.22
C VAL A 129 12.33 -1.74 -8.43
N ALA A 130 11.16 -2.38 -8.27
CA ALA A 130 10.20 -2.57 -9.36
C ALA A 130 9.62 -1.24 -9.90
N HIS A 131 9.72 -0.15 -9.14
CA HIS A 131 9.31 1.19 -9.59
C HIS A 131 10.31 1.84 -10.56
N GLY A 132 11.50 1.26 -10.75
CA GLY A 132 12.49 1.74 -11.73
C GLY A 132 13.25 3.00 -11.31
N ALA A 133 13.03 3.51 -10.10
CA ALA A 133 13.80 4.64 -9.57
C ALA A 133 15.26 4.25 -9.30
N THR A 134 16.18 5.17 -9.57
CA THR A 134 17.60 5.03 -9.25
C THR A 134 18.07 6.00 -8.16
N ASP A 135 17.29 7.07 -7.93
CA ASP A 135 17.57 8.04 -6.90
C ASP A 135 17.41 7.45 -5.49
N PHE A 136 18.39 7.71 -4.64
CA PHE A 136 18.44 7.15 -3.28
C PHE A 136 17.24 7.58 -2.43
N TRP A 137 16.83 8.85 -2.50
CA TRP A 137 15.74 9.38 -1.67
C TRP A 137 14.40 8.80 -2.10
N ILE A 138 14.16 8.69 -3.41
CA ILE A 138 12.96 8.02 -3.94
C ILE A 138 12.91 6.55 -3.52
N LEU A 139 14.04 5.83 -3.56
CA LEU A 139 14.09 4.44 -3.09
C LEU A 139 13.79 4.32 -1.59
N VAL A 140 14.23 5.29 -0.78
CA VAL A 140 13.88 5.35 0.64
C VAL A 140 12.39 5.65 0.84
N ASP A 141 11.79 6.51 0.02
CA ASP A 141 10.35 6.83 0.09
C ASP A 141 9.48 5.62 -0.23
N LEU A 142 9.80 4.94 -1.33
CA LEU A 142 9.14 3.71 -1.76
C LEU A 142 9.34 2.60 -0.71
N GLY A 143 10.57 2.45 -0.21
CA GLY A 143 10.92 1.50 0.84
C GLY A 143 10.19 1.78 2.16
N GLY A 144 10.10 3.05 2.58
CA GLY A 144 9.41 3.49 3.79
C GLY A 144 7.91 3.20 3.74
N THR A 145 7.28 3.53 2.61
CA THR A 145 5.87 3.19 2.34
C THR A 145 5.68 1.67 2.35
N ALA A 146 6.60 0.93 1.73
CA ALA A 146 6.55 -0.51 1.69
C ALA A 146 6.68 -1.17 3.06
N ILE A 147 7.57 -0.68 3.92
CA ILE A 147 7.74 -1.13 5.31
C ILE A 147 6.47 -0.85 6.11
N ALA A 148 5.84 0.32 5.93
CA ALA A 148 4.57 0.64 6.57
C ALA A 148 3.47 -0.35 6.17
N CYS A 149 3.36 -0.69 4.88
CA CYS A 149 2.41 -1.70 4.38
C CYS A 149 2.69 -3.11 4.92
N VAL A 150 3.96 -3.54 4.97
CA VAL A 150 4.38 -4.82 5.59
C VAL A 150 3.94 -4.86 7.05
N TYR A 151 4.23 -3.80 7.79
CA TYR A 151 3.91 -3.73 9.21
C TYR A 151 2.40 -3.71 9.47
N LEU A 152 1.63 -2.93 8.71
CA LEU A 152 0.17 -2.90 8.81
C LEU A 152 -0.45 -4.25 8.46
N THR A 153 0.06 -4.92 7.43
CA THR A 153 -0.41 -6.26 7.03
C THR A 153 -0.23 -7.25 8.16
N TRP A 154 0.98 -7.29 8.74
CA TRP A 154 1.29 -8.17 9.87
C TRP A 154 0.44 -7.84 11.10
N ARG A 155 0.35 -6.56 11.48
CA ARG A 155 -0.32 -6.14 12.73
C ARG A 155 -1.84 -6.23 12.68
N THR A 156 -2.45 -6.07 11.51
CA THR A 156 -3.91 -6.12 11.34
C THR A 156 -4.41 -7.48 10.85
N GLY A 157 -3.48 -8.41 10.58
CA GLY A 157 -3.78 -9.75 10.09
C GLY A 157 -4.46 -9.76 8.72
N GLY A 158 -4.14 -8.81 7.84
CA GLY A 158 -4.72 -8.75 6.50
C GLY A 158 -4.29 -7.52 5.71
N LEU A 159 -4.54 -7.55 4.40
CA LEU A 159 -4.04 -6.56 3.45
C LEU A 159 -4.80 -5.23 3.52
N GLU A 160 -5.97 -5.18 4.16
CA GLU A 160 -6.91 -4.06 4.03
C GLU A 160 -6.33 -2.70 4.46
N ALA A 161 -5.52 -2.68 5.52
CA ALA A 161 -4.91 -1.45 6.02
C ALA A 161 -3.77 -0.96 5.10
N ALA A 162 -2.97 -1.89 4.56
CA ALA A 162 -1.95 -1.59 3.56
C ALA A 162 -2.57 -1.09 2.25
N VAL A 163 -3.60 -1.78 1.75
CA VAL A 163 -4.36 -1.37 0.56
C VAL A 163 -4.94 0.03 0.75
N ALA A 164 -5.52 0.33 1.92
CA ALA A 164 -6.08 1.64 2.21
C ALA A 164 -5.01 2.74 2.22
N LEU A 165 -3.88 2.53 2.89
CA LEU A 165 -2.77 3.49 2.92
C LEU A 165 -2.25 3.76 1.50
N HIS A 166 -1.96 2.70 0.75
CA HIS A 166 -1.44 2.79 -0.60
C HIS A 166 -2.44 3.47 -1.55
N THR A 167 -3.72 3.08 -1.49
CA THR A 167 -4.80 3.70 -2.28
C THR A 167 -4.89 5.20 -2.00
N VAL A 168 -4.95 5.59 -0.72
CA VAL A 168 -5.08 7.01 -0.35
C VAL A 168 -3.85 7.79 -0.79
N ASN A 169 -2.65 7.23 -0.65
CA ASN A 169 -1.42 7.88 -1.12
C ASN A 169 -1.48 8.16 -2.62
N ASN A 170 -1.61 7.12 -3.45
CA ASN A 170 -1.55 7.26 -4.89
C ASN A 170 -2.75 8.06 -5.45
N MET A 171 -3.94 7.92 -4.85
CA MET A 171 -5.12 8.68 -5.27
C MET A 171 -4.93 10.18 -5.04
N ILE A 172 -4.46 10.59 -3.86
CA ILE A 172 -4.30 12.02 -3.55
C ILE A 172 -3.08 12.61 -4.27
N VAL A 173 -1.98 11.86 -4.43
CA VAL A 173 -0.84 12.28 -5.26
C VAL A 173 -1.27 12.48 -6.72
N GLY A 174 -2.05 11.55 -7.29
CA GLY A 174 -2.56 11.65 -8.65
C GLY A 174 -3.52 12.83 -8.85
N ILE A 175 -4.46 13.05 -7.93
CA ILE A 175 -5.39 14.18 -8.00
C ILE A 175 -4.66 15.51 -7.79
N GLY A 176 -3.77 15.57 -6.78
CA GLY A 176 -3.00 16.77 -6.46
C GLY A 176 -2.11 17.21 -7.62
N SER A 177 -1.37 16.28 -8.22
CA SER A 177 -0.54 16.56 -9.40
C SER A 177 -1.39 16.93 -10.63
N GLY A 178 -2.56 16.31 -10.81
CA GLY A 178 -3.51 16.71 -11.85
C GLY A 178 -4.02 18.15 -11.67
N LEU A 179 -4.28 18.58 -10.45
CA LEU A 179 -4.69 19.96 -10.14
C LEU A 179 -3.55 20.97 -10.31
N ALA A 180 -2.31 20.56 -10.04
CA ALA A 180 -1.11 21.39 -10.16
C ALA A 180 -0.55 21.47 -11.59
N GLY A 181 -1.03 20.65 -12.52
CA GLY A 181 -0.49 20.57 -13.88
C GLY A 181 0.84 19.81 -13.96
N THR A 182 1.08 18.90 -13.02
CA THR A 182 2.34 18.15 -12.88
C THR A 182 2.13 16.63 -12.91
N ALA A 183 1.05 16.15 -13.53
CA ALA A 183 0.68 14.73 -13.50
C ALA A 183 1.70 13.81 -14.18
N SER A 184 2.46 14.33 -15.15
CA SER A 184 3.58 13.60 -15.76
C SER A 184 4.74 13.35 -14.79
N ALA A 185 4.96 14.24 -13.83
CA ALA A 185 6.03 14.15 -12.84
C ALA A 185 5.66 13.29 -11.62
N SER A 186 4.37 12.98 -11.41
CA SER A 186 3.94 12.12 -10.31
C SER A 186 4.17 10.63 -10.55
N VAL A 187 4.50 10.24 -11.77
CA VAL A 187 4.88 8.86 -12.10
C VAL A 187 6.36 8.68 -11.83
N VAL A 188 6.70 7.73 -10.95
CA VAL A 188 8.09 7.40 -10.65
C VAL A 188 8.73 6.73 -11.86
N THR A 189 9.90 7.24 -12.24
CA THR A 189 10.72 6.74 -13.34
C THR A 189 12.20 6.79 -12.96
N GLU A 190 13.08 6.34 -13.84
CA GLU A 190 14.53 6.39 -13.63
C GLU A 190 15.09 7.81 -13.45
N SER A 191 14.39 8.84 -13.94
CA SER A 191 14.78 10.25 -13.86
C SER A 191 14.14 11.00 -12.69
N THR A 192 13.25 10.35 -11.93
CA THR A 192 12.63 10.96 -10.75
C THR A 192 13.68 11.16 -9.67
N THR A 193 13.74 12.39 -9.13
CA THR A 193 14.70 12.77 -8.07
C THR A 193 13.95 13.09 -6.79
N GLY A 194 14.52 12.69 -5.66
CA GLY A 194 13.99 12.98 -4.33
C GLY A 194 14.91 13.92 -3.55
N SER A 195 14.49 14.28 -2.35
CA SER A 195 15.29 15.10 -1.44
C SER A 195 15.19 14.57 -0.02
N PHE A 196 16.22 14.81 0.79
CA PHE A 196 16.22 14.43 2.20
C PHE A 196 15.00 14.97 2.96
N VAL A 197 14.62 16.24 2.72
CA VAL A 197 13.48 16.87 3.39
C VAL A 197 12.16 16.23 2.95
N GLY A 198 11.97 16.01 1.64
CA GLY A 198 10.80 15.30 1.12
C GLY A 198 10.68 13.90 1.72
N THR A 199 11.79 13.17 1.78
CA THR A 199 11.83 11.84 2.38
C THR A 199 11.52 11.84 3.87
N LEU A 200 12.07 12.80 4.62
CA LEU A 200 11.77 12.92 6.05
C LEU A 200 10.27 13.13 6.29
N VAL A 201 9.63 13.97 5.47
CA VAL A 201 8.19 14.20 5.53
C VAL A 201 7.40 12.94 5.13
N SER A 202 7.78 12.28 4.03
CA SER A 202 7.17 11.03 3.57
C SER A 202 7.23 9.94 4.65
N VAL A 203 8.39 9.73 5.27
CA VAL A 203 8.56 8.78 6.37
C VAL A 203 7.71 9.17 7.58
N ALA A 204 7.67 10.45 7.95
CA ALA A 204 6.84 10.93 9.05
C ALA A 204 5.34 10.68 8.78
N MET A 205 4.87 10.90 7.56
CA MET A 205 3.49 10.64 7.15
C MET A 205 3.16 9.15 7.18
N ASN A 206 4.07 8.28 6.73
CA ASN A 206 3.93 6.83 6.82
C ASN A 206 3.84 6.37 8.29
N VAL A 207 4.71 6.87 9.17
CA VAL A 207 4.65 6.59 10.62
C VAL A 207 3.34 7.08 11.22
N LEU A 208 2.88 8.28 10.87
CA LEU A 208 1.61 8.83 11.33
C LEU A 208 0.43 7.96 10.92
N ALA A 209 0.36 7.52 9.65
CA ALA A 209 -0.67 6.59 9.19
C ALA A 209 -0.66 5.29 10.00
N VAL A 210 0.52 4.69 10.21
CA VAL A 210 0.66 3.47 11.00
C VAL A 210 0.10 3.68 12.41
N VAL A 211 0.46 4.78 13.08
CA VAL A 211 -0.03 5.09 14.44
C VAL A 211 -1.54 5.27 14.46
N ILE A 212 -2.10 6.03 13.51
CA ILE A 212 -3.54 6.27 13.40
C ILE A 212 -4.29 4.95 13.20
N LEU A 213 -3.87 4.13 12.24
CA LEU A 213 -4.55 2.88 11.92
C LEU A 213 -4.41 1.82 13.02
N LEU A 214 -3.28 1.78 13.73
CA LEU A 214 -3.14 0.91 14.91
C LEU A 214 -4.06 1.33 16.05
N ARG A 215 -4.21 2.63 16.31
CA ARG A 215 -5.18 3.12 17.31
C ARG A 215 -6.61 2.78 16.91
N LEU A 216 -6.95 2.96 15.63
CA LEU A 216 -8.26 2.60 15.09
C LEU A 216 -8.52 1.09 15.17
N THR A 217 -7.49 0.26 14.98
CA THR A 217 -7.61 -1.20 15.11
C THR A 217 -8.01 -1.59 16.53
N ARG A 218 -7.41 -0.97 17.57
CA ARG A 218 -7.74 -1.23 18.98
C ARG A 218 -9.19 -0.92 19.33
N SER A 219 -9.82 0.03 18.66
CA SER A 219 -11.23 0.36 18.85
C SER A 219 -12.21 -0.52 18.04
N THR A 220 -11.71 -1.56 17.37
CA THR A 220 -12.53 -2.41 16.50
C THR A 220 -12.29 -3.90 16.76
N ASP A 221 -13.27 -4.74 16.40
CA ASP A 221 -13.18 -6.21 16.49
C ASP A 221 -12.07 -6.85 15.65
N VAL A 222 -11.36 -6.05 14.84
CA VAL A 222 -10.18 -6.49 14.08
C VAL A 222 -9.07 -6.96 15.02
N ALA A 223 -8.89 -6.29 16.17
CA ALA A 223 -7.89 -6.66 17.17
C ALA A 223 -8.12 -8.06 17.77
N ASN A 224 -9.38 -8.44 17.98
CA ASN A 224 -9.75 -9.72 18.59
C ASN A 224 -9.44 -10.93 17.68
N ARG A 225 -9.28 -10.73 16.37
CA ARG A 225 -9.04 -11.81 15.40
C ARG A 225 -7.57 -11.96 14.99
N ALA A 226 -6.74 -10.95 15.22
CA ALA A 226 -5.31 -10.98 14.88
C ALA A 226 -4.44 -11.63 15.98
N HIS A 227 -4.96 -11.76 17.21
CA HIS A 227 -4.21 -12.25 18.38
C HIS A 227 -4.27 -13.78 18.60
N GLU A 228 -5.08 -14.54 17.84
CA GLU A 228 -5.17 -16.01 17.96
C GLU A 228 -4.58 -16.84 16.78
N PRO A 229 -3.43 -16.51 16.16
CA PRO A 229 -2.85 -17.40 15.15
C PRO A 229 -2.12 -18.62 15.76
N TYR A 230 -1.93 -18.67 17.09
CA TYR A 230 -1.21 -19.74 17.80
C TYR A 230 -2.05 -20.51 18.82
N ALA A 231 -3.38 -20.29 18.86
CA ALA A 231 -4.23 -21.20 19.61
C ALA A 231 -4.16 -22.56 18.91
N THR A 232 -3.39 -23.49 19.49
CA THR A 232 -3.41 -24.90 19.08
C THR A 232 -4.86 -25.33 18.98
N PRO A 233 -5.31 -25.93 17.85
CA PRO A 233 -6.64 -26.50 17.79
C PRO A 233 -6.76 -27.46 18.97
N ALA A 234 -7.78 -27.26 19.80
CA ALA A 234 -8.16 -28.28 20.77
C ALA A 234 -8.42 -29.55 19.97
N ILE A 235 -7.55 -30.54 20.14
CA ILE A 235 -7.69 -31.84 19.51
C ILE A 235 -8.97 -32.45 20.10
N PRO A 236 -9.95 -32.86 19.25
CA PRO A 236 -11.16 -33.52 19.71
C PRO A 236 -10.88 -34.89 20.33
#